data_AF-A0A843VEL9-F1
#
_entry.id   AF-A0A843VEL9-F1
#
_cell.length_a   1.000
_cell.length_b   1.000
_cell.length_c   1.000
_cell.angle_alpha   90.00
_cell.angle_beta   90.00
_cell.angle_gamma   90.00
#
_symmetry.space_group_name_H-M   'P 1'
#
loop_
_entity.id
_entity.type
_entity.pdbx_description
1 polymer ?
#
loop_
_entity_poly.entity_id
_entity_poly.type
_entity_poly.pdbx_seq_one_letter_code
_entity_poly.pdbx_strand_id
1 'polypeptide(L)'
;MVIITLEDSEKTGKVTSAGMYFLHFQVYRMDSTVNALAMAKDPEAAFFKRLEGLQPCEVSELKPGTHIFAVYGDNFFKTATYTIEALCTKTFEDVTQKLKDIEVQILAKRNDLRQFETEYRKALAHFHEVTNRFNQEKQSVDELLKQRDTIHSSFTSNRTVMNYNGSSSNTKPPSEVPNVENPSEDGSADGKDKSRKKWFNLNLNRSDKKG
;
A
#
# COMPACT_ATOMS: atom_id res chain seq x y z
N MET A 1 -44.42 -5.89 -4.80
CA MET A 1 -44.13 -6.16 -3.39
C MET A 1 -43.59 -4.87 -2.78
N VAL A 2 -44.18 -4.38 -1.69
CA VAL A 2 -43.59 -3.29 -0.90
C VAL A 2 -42.86 -3.92 0.27
N ILE A 3 -41.63 -3.48 0.48
CA ILE A 3 -40.74 -3.93 1.54
C ILE A 3 -40.64 -2.79 2.56
N ILE A 4 -40.82 -3.12 3.83
CA ILE A 4 -40.48 -2.23 4.94
C ILE A 4 -39.04 -2.52 5.37
N THR A 5 -38.20 -1.48 5.31
CA THR A 5 -36.88 -1.45 5.95
C THR A 5 -36.97 -0.56 7.18
N LEU A 6 -36.49 -1.06 8.32
CA LEU A 6 -36.36 -0.30 9.57
C LEU A 6 -34.89 0.08 9.76
N GLU A 7 -34.64 1.33 10.16
CA GLU A 7 -33.34 1.76 10.66
C GLU A 7 -33.39 1.86 12.19
N ASP A 8 -32.35 1.29 12.82
CA ASP A 8 -32.14 1.39 14.26
C ASP A 8 -31.98 2.85 14.70
N SER A 9 -32.22 3.10 15.97
CA SER A 9 -32.20 4.46 16.49
C SER A 9 -30.79 5.02 16.64
N GLU A 10 -30.46 6.06 15.89
CA GLU A 10 -29.17 6.76 15.94
C GLU A 10 -29.28 8.10 16.69
N LYS A 11 -28.26 8.41 17.49
CA LYS A 11 -28.18 9.65 18.28
C LYS A 11 -27.29 10.69 17.60
N THR A 12 -27.89 11.63 16.89
CA THR A 12 -27.18 12.75 16.27
C THR A 12 -27.16 13.96 17.20
N GLY A 13 -26.10 14.07 18.00
CA GLY A 13 -25.88 15.20 18.92
C GLY A 13 -26.86 15.22 20.09
N LYS A 14 -27.85 16.12 20.05
CA LYS A 14 -28.89 16.28 21.10
C LYS A 14 -30.19 15.56 20.80
N VAL A 15 -30.40 15.12 19.56
CA VAL A 15 -31.60 14.41 19.13
C VAL A 15 -31.28 12.95 18.83
N THR A 16 -32.33 12.14 18.86
CA THR A 16 -32.28 10.72 18.52
C THR A 16 -33.37 10.47 17.48
N SER A 17 -33.01 9.84 16.38
CA SER A 17 -33.89 9.57 15.23
C SER A 17 -33.88 8.09 14.88
N ALA A 18 -34.93 7.63 14.20
CA ALA A 18 -35.04 6.29 13.62
C ALA A 18 -35.84 6.38 12.32
N GLY A 19 -35.55 5.50 11.37
CA GLY A 19 -36.14 5.51 10.03
C GLY A 19 -37.06 4.33 9.78
N MET A 20 -38.12 4.53 8.98
CA MET A 20 -38.94 3.47 8.40
C MET A 20 -39.23 3.79 6.95
N TYR A 21 -38.78 2.91 6.05
CA TYR A 21 -38.79 3.14 4.60
C TYR A 21 -39.63 2.08 3.88
N PHE A 22 -40.46 2.54 2.95
CA PHE A 22 -41.31 1.69 2.11
C PHE A 22 -40.71 1.64 0.70
N LEU A 23 -39.93 0.59 0.43
CA LEU A 23 -39.14 0.44 -0.79
C LEU A 23 -39.64 -0.73 -1.65
N HIS A 24 -39.25 -0.73 -2.92
CA HIS A 24 -39.61 -1.77 -3.90
C HIS A 24 -38.42 -2.66 -4.28
N PHE A 25 -37.34 -2.59 -3.50
CA PHE A 25 -36.08 -3.33 -3.69
C PHE A 25 -35.41 -3.60 -2.34
N GLN A 26 -34.52 -4.58 -2.30
CA GLN A 26 -33.73 -4.91 -1.11
C GLN A 26 -32.64 -3.86 -0.89
N VAL A 27 -32.53 -3.38 0.35
CA VAL A 27 -31.41 -2.55 0.85
C VAL A 27 -30.46 -3.43 1.66
N TYR A 28 -29.17 -3.07 1.70
CA TYR A 28 -28.14 -3.81 2.42
C TYR A 28 -27.50 -2.95 3.52
N ARG A 29 -27.36 -3.54 4.72
CA ARG A 29 -26.62 -2.94 5.83
C ARG A 29 -25.19 -3.47 5.88
N MET A 30 -24.26 -2.59 6.25
CA MET A 30 -22.89 -2.96 6.57
C MET A 30 -22.80 -3.42 8.02
N ASP A 31 -22.48 -4.69 8.27
CA ASP A 31 -22.03 -5.13 9.59
C ASP A 31 -20.58 -4.65 9.81
N SER A 32 -20.44 -3.58 10.59
CA SER A 32 -19.15 -2.97 10.94
C SER A 32 -18.26 -3.92 11.77
N THR A 33 -18.86 -4.85 12.52
CA THR A 33 -18.12 -5.74 13.44
C THR A 33 -17.26 -6.76 12.70
N VAL A 34 -17.73 -7.23 11.53
CA VAL A 34 -17.05 -8.21 10.67
C VAL A 34 -15.71 -7.67 10.15
N ASN A 35 -15.63 -6.36 9.88
CA ASN A 35 -14.46 -5.75 9.26
C ASN A 35 -13.35 -5.43 10.28
N ALA A 36 -13.69 -4.95 11.48
CA ALA A 36 -12.73 -4.38 12.44
C ALA A 36 -11.57 -5.32 12.80
N LEU A 37 -11.83 -6.61 12.98
CA LEU A 37 -10.83 -7.62 13.32
C LEU A 37 -9.86 -7.95 12.17
N ALA A 38 -10.33 -7.87 10.92
CA ALA A 38 -9.48 -8.04 9.74
C ALA A 38 -8.53 -6.85 9.56
N MET A 39 -9.04 -5.62 9.78
CA MET A 39 -8.25 -4.39 9.63
C MET A 39 -7.02 -4.31 10.55
N ALA A 40 -7.08 -4.97 11.71
CA ALA A 40 -6.00 -4.94 12.69
C ALA A 40 -4.80 -5.86 12.37
N LYS A 41 -4.95 -6.81 11.42
CA LYS A 41 -3.88 -7.77 11.07
C LYS A 41 -3.23 -7.52 9.71
N ASP A 42 -4.01 -7.05 8.74
CA ASP A 42 -3.59 -6.94 7.34
C ASP A 42 -4.37 -5.78 6.67
N PRO A 43 -3.73 -4.62 6.42
CA PRO A 43 -4.37 -3.47 5.78
C PRO A 43 -4.84 -3.73 4.34
N GLU A 44 -4.27 -4.71 3.64
CA GLU A 44 -4.62 -5.04 2.26
C GLU A 44 -5.85 -5.97 2.27
N ALA A 45 -5.86 -7.00 3.13
CA ALA A 45 -7.07 -7.81 3.37
C ALA A 45 -8.24 -6.98 3.92
N ALA A 46 -7.97 -5.93 4.70
CA ALA A 46 -8.97 -4.96 5.16
C ALA A 46 -9.76 -4.33 4.01
N PHE A 47 -9.07 -3.98 2.92
CA PHE A 47 -9.68 -3.40 1.73
C PHE A 47 -10.55 -4.41 0.98
N PHE A 48 -10.02 -5.61 0.71
CA PHE A 48 -10.77 -6.65 -0.01
C PHE A 48 -12.03 -7.11 0.74
N LYS A 49 -11.95 -7.21 2.07
CA LYS A 49 -13.06 -7.63 2.92
C LYS A 49 -14.07 -6.51 3.23
N ARG A 50 -13.81 -5.26 2.85
CA ARG A 50 -14.63 -4.10 3.20
C ARG A 50 -16.13 -4.24 2.85
N LEU A 51 -16.46 -5.00 1.80
CA LEU A 51 -17.84 -5.28 1.37
C LEU A 51 -18.34 -6.70 1.74
N GLU A 52 -17.55 -7.50 2.46
CA GLU A 52 -17.92 -8.87 2.88
C GLU A 52 -19.04 -8.85 3.93
N GLY A 53 -19.04 -7.84 4.83
CA GLY A 53 -20.09 -7.60 5.83
C GLY A 53 -21.43 -7.04 5.29
N LEU A 54 -21.65 -7.00 3.97
CA LEU A 54 -22.95 -6.61 3.39
C LEU A 54 -24.02 -7.68 3.65
N GLN A 55 -24.90 -7.41 4.60
CA GLN A 55 -26.07 -8.22 4.90
C GLN A 55 -27.34 -7.56 4.34
N PRO A 56 -28.28 -8.32 3.76
CA PRO A 56 -29.62 -7.78 3.48
C PRO A 56 -30.19 -7.19 4.78
N CYS A 57 -30.80 -6.00 4.71
CA CYS A 57 -31.62 -5.52 5.82
C CYS A 57 -32.75 -6.52 6.11
N GLU A 58 -33.14 -6.60 7.38
CA GLU A 58 -34.35 -7.33 7.76
C GLU A 58 -35.57 -6.61 7.19
N VAL A 59 -36.42 -7.37 6.49
CA VAL A 59 -37.45 -6.82 5.63
C VAL A 59 -38.79 -7.50 5.89
N SER A 60 -39.83 -6.69 6.04
CA SER A 60 -41.21 -7.17 6.15
C SER A 60 -41.98 -6.86 4.87
N GLU A 61 -42.65 -7.85 4.29
CA GLU A 61 -43.55 -7.64 3.15
C GLU A 61 -44.84 -6.96 3.62
N LEU A 62 -45.16 -5.80 3.03
CA LEU A 62 -46.40 -5.10 3.29
C LEU A 62 -47.49 -5.51 2.28
N LYS A 63 -48.53 -6.17 2.78
CA LYS A 63 -49.72 -6.51 1.99
C LYS A 63 -50.65 -5.30 1.84
N PRO A 64 -51.49 -5.21 0.78
CA PRO A 64 -52.50 -4.17 0.68
C PRO A 64 -53.48 -4.22 1.86
N GLY A 65 -53.73 -3.07 2.49
CA GLY A 65 -54.65 -2.97 3.64
C GLY A 65 -54.35 -1.76 4.53
N THR A 66 -55.14 -1.61 5.60
CA THR A 66 -54.86 -0.65 6.67
C THR A 66 -53.85 -1.25 7.64
N HIS A 67 -52.79 -0.50 7.93
CA HIS A 67 -51.72 -0.90 8.84
C HIS A 67 -51.60 0.09 10.00
N ILE A 68 -51.22 -0.43 11.17
CA ILE A 68 -50.94 0.37 12.35
C ILE A 68 -49.44 0.23 12.64
N PHE A 69 -48.74 1.36 12.68
CA PHE A 69 -47.38 1.45 13.19
C PHE A 69 -47.39 2.17 14.53
N ALA A 70 -46.50 1.77 15.44
CA ALA A 70 -46.37 2.35 16.76
C ALA A 70 -44.90 2.67 17.04
N VAL A 71 -44.65 3.85 17.61
CA VAL A 71 -43.32 4.27 18.05
C VAL A 71 -43.21 3.96 19.54
N TYR A 72 -42.30 3.07 19.91
CA TYR A 72 -42.05 2.69 21.29
C TYR A 72 -40.83 3.44 21.84
N GLY A 73 -41.02 4.15 22.95
CA GLY A 73 -39.93 4.76 23.70
C GLY A 73 -39.33 3.77 24.70
N ASP A 74 -38.01 3.82 24.88
CA ASP A 74 -37.27 3.07 25.91
C ASP A 74 -37.55 3.61 27.34
N ASN A 75 -37.82 4.92 27.45
CA ASN A 75 -37.99 5.63 28.71
C ASN A 75 -39.45 5.73 29.17
N PHE A 76 -40.03 4.62 29.65
CA PHE A 76 -41.38 4.58 30.24
C PHE A 76 -41.61 5.55 31.42
N PHE A 77 -40.55 5.97 32.11
CA PHE A 77 -40.63 6.81 33.32
C PHE A 77 -40.50 8.32 33.06
N LYS A 78 -40.23 8.75 31.81
CA LYS A 78 -40.03 10.17 31.48
C LYS A 78 -40.76 10.52 30.19
N THR A 79 -41.65 11.51 30.26
CA THR A 79 -42.29 12.07 29.07
C THR A 79 -41.23 12.63 28.12
N ALA A 80 -41.24 12.14 26.88
CA ALA A 80 -40.41 12.64 25.80
C ALA A 80 -41.28 13.23 24.69
N THR A 81 -40.79 14.28 24.04
CA THR A 81 -41.45 14.89 22.88
C THR A 81 -40.97 14.19 21.62
N TYR A 82 -41.91 13.65 20.84
CA TYR A 82 -41.64 13.00 19.56
C TYR A 82 -42.29 13.77 18.42
N THR A 83 -41.61 13.85 17.28
CA THR A 83 -42.16 14.32 16.01
C THR A 83 -42.18 13.13 15.06
N ILE A 84 -43.31 12.87 14.40
CA ILE A 84 -43.43 11.83 13.37
C ILE A 84 -43.72 12.54 12.06
N GLU A 85 -42.84 12.35 11.07
CA GLU A 85 -43.00 12.91 9.73
C GLU A 85 -43.21 11.78 8.72
N ALA A 86 -44.20 11.94 7.84
CA ALA A 86 -44.51 10.98 6.79
C ALA A 86 -44.29 11.65 5.42
N LEU A 87 -43.20 11.28 4.75
CA LEU A 87 -42.81 11.83 3.45
C LEU A 87 -43.26 10.92 2.31
N CYS A 88 -43.86 11.50 1.26
CA CYS A 88 -44.30 10.74 0.09
C CYS A 88 -43.12 10.50 -0.87
N THR A 89 -42.89 9.25 -1.25
CA THR A 89 -41.78 8.85 -2.15
C THR A 89 -41.85 9.49 -3.54
N LYS A 90 -43.02 9.98 -3.99
CA LYS A 90 -43.19 10.66 -5.30
C LYS A 90 -42.31 11.91 -5.46
N THR A 91 -41.95 12.61 -4.38
CA THR A 91 -41.02 13.76 -4.45
C THR A 91 -39.55 13.33 -4.48
N PHE A 92 -39.25 12.03 -4.40
CA PHE A 92 -37.92 11.47 -4.27
C PHE A 92 -37.67 10.29 -5.24
N GLU A 93 -38.44 10.18 -6.33
CA GLU A 93 -38.35 9.06 -7.28
C GLU A 93 -36.93 8.94 -7.89
N ASP A 94 -36.35 10.05 -8.34
CA ASP A 94 -34.96 10.13 -8.81
C ASP A 94 -33.94 9.67 -7.76
N VAL A 95 -34.15 10.01 -6.49
CA VAL A 95 -33.26 9.65 -5.38
C VAL A 95 -33.39 8.16 -5.06
N THR A 96 -34.62 7.64 -5.10
CA THR A 96 -34.95 6.23 -4.88
C THR A 96 -34.34 5.34 -5.96
N GLN A 97 -34.39 5.77 -7.23
CA GLN A 97 -33.78 5.05 -8.34
C GLN A 97 -32.24 5.11 -8.26
N LYS A 98 -31.65 6.28 -7.94
CA LYS A 98 -30.20 6.39 -7.69
C LYS A 98 -29.71 5.47 -6.56
N LEU A 99 -30.47 5.38 -5.46
CA LEU A 99 -30.14 4.46 -4.35
C LEU A 99 -30.14 3.00 -4.83
N LYS A 100 -31.16 2.59 -5.58
CA LYS A 100 -31.24 1.24 -6.17
C LYS A 100 -30.06 0.94 -7.11
N ASP A 101 -29.67 1.91 -7.94
CA ASP A 101 -28.54 1.75 -8.86
C ASP A 101 -27.18 1.69 -8.14
N ILE A 102 -27.05 2.40 -7.00
CA ILE A 102 -25.89 2.32 -6.12
C ILE A 102 -25.82 0.95 -5.42
N GLU A 103 -26.94 0.43 -4.90
CA GLU A 103 -27.00 -0.91 -4.29
C GLU A 103 -26.55 -2.01 -5.26
N VAL A 104 -27.04 -1.97 -6.51
CA VAL A 104 -26.60 -2.89 -7.57
C VAL A 104 -25.10 -2.77 -7.85
N GLN A 105 -24.56 -1.54 -7.91
CA GLN A 105 -23.13 -1.30 -8.11
C GLN A 105 -22.28 -1.79 -6.93
N ILE A 106 -22.73 -1.61 -5.68
CA ILE A 106 -22.05 -2.07 -4.48
C ILE A 106 -21.98 -3.61 -4.45
N LEU A 107 -23.09 -4.29 -4.76
CA LEU A 107 -23.14 -5.75 -4.86
C LEU A 107 -22.25 -6.31 -5.98
N ALA A 108 -22.22 -5.65 -7.14
CA ALA A 108 -21.30 -5.98 -8.22
C ALA A 108 -19.84 -5.81 -7.75
N LYS A 109 -19.52 -4.67 -7.11
CA LYS A 109 -18.17 -4.37 -6.61
C LYS A 109 -17.69 -5.35 -5.54
N ARG A 110 -18.58 -5.91 -4.71
CA ARG A 110 -18.26 -7.00 -3.77
C ARG A 110 -17.73 -8.23 -4.50
N ASN A 111 -18.33 -8.58 -5.64
CA ASN A 111 -17.89 -9.72 -6.45
C ASN A 111 -16.57 -9.42 -7.16
N ASP A 112 -16.42 -8.22 -7.74
CA ASP A 112 -15.18 -7.74 -8.34
C ASP A 112 -14.00 -7.81 -7.36
N LEU A 113 -14.18 -7.32 -6.12
CA LEU A 113 -13.15 -7.30 -5.09
C LEU A 113 -12.67 -8.72 -4.74
N ARG A 114 -13.58 -9.69 -4.68
CA ARG A 114 -13.24 -11.10 -4.39
C ARG A 114 -12.40 -11.73 -5.50
N GLN A 115 -12.69 -11.42 -6.76
CA GLN A 115 -11.86 -11.86 -7.88
C GLN A 115 -10.50 -11.13 -7.89
N PHE A 116 -10.53 -9.82 -7.73
CA PHE A 116 -9.33 -8.97 -7.72
C PHE A 116 -8.38 -9.33 -6.56
N GLU A 117 -8.87 -9.73 -5.38
CA GLU A 117 -8.03 -10.24 -4.28
C GLU A 117 -7.18 -11.44 -4.72
N THR A 118 -7.77 -12.36 -5.50
CA THR A 118 -7.10 -13.57 -5.96
C THR A 118 -5.98 -13.23 -6.96
N GLU A 119 -6.25 -12.31 -7.88
CA GLU A 119 -5.28 -11.82 -8.87
C GLU A 119 -4.16 -11.02 -8.20
N TYR A 120 -4.51 -10.15 -7.24
CA TYR A 120 -3.58 -9.36 -6.44
C TYR A 120 -2.61 -10.23 -5.63
N ARG A 121 -3.13 -11.19 -4.85
CA ARG A 121 -2.28 -12.13 -4.07
C ARG A 121 -1.34 -12.94 -4.97
N LYS A 122 -1.81 -13.35 -6.15
CA LYS A 122 -0.98 -14.06 -7.14
C LYS A 122 0.15 -13.17 -7.69
N ALA A 123 -0.15 -11.92 -8.03
CA ALA A 123 0.85 -10.96 -8.48
C ALA A 123 1.88 -10.64 -7.37
N LEU A 124 1.44 -10.48 -6.13
CA LEU A 124 2.30 -10.24 -4.96
C LEU A 124 3.24 -11.42 -4.69
N ALA A 125 2.75 -12.66 -4.75
CA ALA A 125 3.58 -13.85 -4.61
C ALA A 125 4.68 -13.93 -5.69
N HIS A 126 4.33 -13.67 -6.95
CA HIS A 126 5.29 -13.62 -8.05
C HIS A 126 6.31 -12.48 -7.90
N PHE A 127 5.88 -11.31 -7.41
CA PHE A 127 6.79 -10.20 -7.11
C PHE A 127 7.82 -10.58 -6.03
N HIS A 128 7.39 -11.26 -4.96
CA HIS A 128 8.32 -11.76 -3.93
C HIS A 128 9.28 -12.82 -4.47
N GLU A 129 8.82 -13.75 -5.32
CA GLU A 129 9.67 -14.75 -5.98
C GLU A 129 10.77 -14.09 -6.81
N VAL A 130 10.40 -13.16 -7.70
CA VAL A 130 11.35 -12.44 -8.56
C VAL A 130 12.31 -11.57 -7.74
N THR A 131 11.83 -10.93 -6.68
CA THR A 131 12.67 -10.11 -5.78
C THR A 131 13.68 -10.97 -5.01
N ASN A 132 13.26 -12.14 -4.50
CA ASN A 132 14.15 -13.08 -3.82
C ASN A 132 15.23 -13.61 -4.78
N ARG A 133 14.83 -13.98 -6.01
CA ARG A 133 15.78 -14.41 -7.04
C ARG A 133 16.77 -13.30 -7.39
N PHE A 134 16.31 -12.06 -7.61
CA PHE A 134 17.19 -10.92 -7.88
C PHE A 134 18.26 -10.73 -6.77
N ASN A 135 17.87 -10.87 -5.51
CA ASN A 135 18.79 -10.76 -4.38
C ASN A 135 19.83 -11.91 -4.36
N GLN A 136 19.43 -13.14 -4.70
CA GLN A 136 20.33 -14.29 -4.82
C GLN A 136 21.32 -14.14 -5.98
N GLU A 137 20.84 -13.77 -7.16
CA GLU A 137 21.67 -13.54 -8.35
C GLU A 137 22.70 -12.42 -8.09
N LYS A 138 22.29 -11.35 -7.41
CA LYS A 138 23.18 -10.26 -6.98
C LYS A 138 24.29 -10.75 -6.04
N GLN A 139 23.95 -11.54 -5.01
CA GLN A 139 24.94 -12.10 -4.08
C GLN A 139 25.93 -13.03 -4.80
N SER A 140 25.44 -13.89 -5.70
CA SER A 140 26.27 -14.78 -6.52
C SER A 140 27.27 -14.00 -7.39
N VAL A 141 26.83 -12.91 -8.03
CA VAL A 141 27.71 -12.02 -8.80
C VAL A 141 28.77 -11.34 -7.91
N ASP A 142 28.37 -10.82 -6.74
CA ASP A 142 29.30 -10.18 -5.80
C ASP A 142 30.37 -11.18 -5.30
N GLU A 143 29.99 -12.44 -5.05
CA GLU A 143 30.92 -13.52 -4.67
C GLU A 143 31.88 -13.90 -5.81
N LEU A 144 31.38 -14.07 -7.04
CA LEU A 144 32.22 -14.37 -8.21
C LEU A 144 33.24 -13.26 -8.49
N LEU A 145 32.84 -11.99 -8.36
CA LEU A 145 33.74 -10.84 -8.49
C LEU A 145 34.83 -10.86 -7.39
N LYS A 146 34.46 -11.14 -6.15
CA LYS A 146 35.41 -11.27 -5.03
C LYS A 146 36.40 -12.43 -5.24
N GLN A 147 35.93 -13.58 -5.74
CA GLN A 147 36.80 -14.71 -6.06
C GLN A 147 37.79 -14.36 -7.17
N ARG A 148 37.33 -13.72 -8.27
CA ARG A 148 38.18 -13.22 -9.35
C ARG A 148 39.27 -12.28 -8.81
N ASP A 149 38.89 -11.31 -7.98
CA ASP A 149 39.84 -10.30 -7.47
C ASP A 149 40.86 -10.91 -6.50
N THR A 150 40.46 -11.93 -5.74
CA THR A 150 41.37 -12.74 -4.91
C THR A 150 42.39 -13.49 -5.76
N ILE A 151 41.95 -14.11 -6.86
CA ILE A 151 42.83 -14.80 -7.82
C ILE A 151 43.79 -13.80 -8.50
N HIS A 152 43.30 -12.63 -8.94
CA HIS A 152 44.15 -11.59 -9.54
C HIS A 152 45.22 -11.08 -8.55
N SER A 153 44.86 -10.96 -7.27
CA SER A 153 45.80 -10.55 -6.23
C SER A 153 46.90 -11.59 -6.01
N SER A 154 46.61 -12.89 -6.07
CA SER A 154 47.62 -13.93 -5.85
C SER A 154 48.73 -13.94 -6.92
N PHE A 155 48.38 -13.70 -8.19
CA PHE A 155 49.36 -13.50 -9.27
C PHE A 155 50.26 -12.28 -9.05
N THR A 156 49.73 -11.24 -8.40
CA THR A 156 50.47 -9.98 -8.15
C THR A 156 51.41 -10.12 -6.96
N SER A 157 50.94 -10.71 -5.85
CA SER A 157 51.74 -10.92 -4.64
C SER A 157 52.92 -11.89 -4.85
N ASN A 158 52.74 -12.94 -5.65
CA ASN A 158 53.80 -13.94 -5.87
C ASN A 158 54.93 -13.45 -6.78
N ARG A 159 54.73 -12.34 -7.53
CA ARG A 159 55.75 -11.81 -8.45
C ARG A 159 56.86 -11.03 -7.75
N THR A 160 56.61 -10.53 -6.53
CA THR A 160 57.55 -9.67 -5.79
C THR A 160 58.70 -10.44 -5.12
N VAL A 161 58.68 -11.77 -5.14
CA VAL A 161 59.70 -12.64 -4.47
C VAL A 161 60.76 -13.16 -5.45
N MET A 162 60.70 -12.78 -6.73
CA MET A 162 61.60 -13.26 -7.81
C MET A 162 62.24 -12.10 -8.60
N ASN A 163 62.83 -11.17 -7.86
CA ASN A 163 63.87 -10.17 -8.21
C ASN A 163 63.95 -9.24 -6.98
N TYR A 164 65.07 -9.00 -6.30
CA TYR A 164 66.44 -8.89 -6.80
C TYR A 164 67.44 -9.64 -5.90
N ASN A 165 68.27 -10.49 -6.50
CA ASN A 165 69.54 -10.89 -5.90
C ASN A 165 70.67 -10.33 -6.78
N GLY A 166 71.08 -9.09 -6.49
CA GLY A 166 72.08 -8.34 -7.23
C GLY A 166 72.87 -7.44 -6.27
N SER A 167 74.10 -7.86 -5.97
CA SER A 167 75.01 -7.17 -5.04
C SER A 167 75.77 -6.02 -5.72
N SER A 168 76.58 -5.27 -4.94
CA SER A 168 77.43 -4.12 -5.33
C SER A 168 76.70 -2.76 -5.41
N SER A 169 77.24 -1.63 -4.93
CA SER A 169 78.39 -1.33 -4.05
C SER A 169 78.37 0.15 -3.62
N ASN A 170 79.12 0.50 -2.57
CA ASN A 170 79.40 1.86 -2.08
C ASN A 170 79.58 2.94 -3.16
N THR A 171 79.10 4.16 -2.90
CA THR A 171 79.95 5.31 -2.49
C THR A 171 79.09 6.49 -2.00
N LYS A 172 79.71 7.44 -1.27
CA LYS A 172 79.07 8.58 -0.55
C LYS A 172 79.98 9.84 -0.68
N PRO A 173 79.61 11.02 -0.15
CA PRO A 173 79.27 12.27 -0.85
C PRO A 173 80.43 13.31 -0.88
N PRO A 174 80.21 14.62 -1.16
CA PRO A 174 79.66 15.63 -0.20
C PRO A 174 78.56 16.53 -0.87
N SER A 175 78.11 17.73 -0.44
CA SER A 175 78.48 18.69 0.64
C SER A 175 77.33 19.68 1.00
N GLU A 176 77.33 20.17 2.25
CA GLU A 176 77.14 21.58 2.74
C GLU A 176 75.97 22.48 2.21
N VAL A 177 74.85 22.72 2.94
CA VAL A 177 74.52 23.67 4.07
C VAL A 177 74.26 25.16 3.70
N PRO A 178 73.50 26.00 4.48
CA PRO A 178 72.31 25.80 5.35
C PRO A 178 71.21 26.94 5.33
N ASN A 179 70.15 26.80 6.17
CA ASN A 179 69.24 27.85 6.73
C ASN A 179 68.20 28.53 5.78
N VAL A 180 67.01 29.03 6.19
CA VAL A 180 66.51 29.72 7.42
C VAL A 180 65.07 29.28 7.83
N GLU A 181 64.59 29.76 8.99
CA GLU A 181 63.44 29.41 9.86
C GLU A 181 61.97 29.65 9.38
N ASN A 182 61.04 28.75 9.82
CA ASN A 182 59.73 28.91 10.53
C ASN A 182 58.88 30.23 10.51
N PRO A 183 57.63 30.27 11.06
CA PRO A 183 56.49 29.31 11.04
C PRO A 183 55.08 30.00 10.87
N SER A 184 53.99 29.24 10.64
CA SER A 184 52.56 29.47 11.08
C SER A 184 51.59 28.57 10.28
N GLU A 185 50.85 27.66 10.92
CA GLU A 185 49.47 27.76 11.45
C GLU A 185 48.33 27.44 10.44
N ASP A 186 47.69 26.29 10.73
CA ASP A 186 46.32 25.78 10.53
C ASP A 186 45.28 26.52 9.63
N GLY A 187 44.39 25.73 8.99
CA GLY A 187 43.12 26.26 8.46
C GLY A 187 42.63 25.79 7.08
N SER A 188 41.88 24.69 7.06
CA SER A 188 40.58 24.55 6.35
C SER A 188 40.44 24.70 4.80
N ALA A 189 40.02 23.58 4.20
CA ALA A 189 38.90 23.44 3.23
C ALA A 189 39.01 23.74 1.70
N ASP A 190 38.53 22.71 0.99
CA ASP A 190 37.92 22.62 -0.36
C ASP A 190 38.80 22.78 -1.62
N GLY A 191 38.62 21.83 -2.54
CA GLY A 191 39.55 21.56 -3.64
C GLY A 191 39.21 20.33 -4.49
N LYS A 192 37.92 20.02 -4.65
CA LYS A 192 37.30 19.12 -5.66
C LYS A 192 38.23 18.61 -6.77
N ASP A 193 38.40 17.28 -6.86
CA ASP A 193 38.55 16.61 -8.17
C ASP A 193 37.72 15.32 -8.27
N LYS A 194 37.30 14.97 -9.49
CA LYS A 194 36.23 14.03 -9.81
C LYS A 194 36.72 12.92 -10.73
N SER A 195 36.63 11.66 -10.30
CA SER A 195 36.59 10.53 -11.26
C SER A 195 35.88 9.29 -10.72
N ARG A 196 34.55 9.36 -10.56
CA ARG A 196 33.71 8.14 -10.58
C ARG A 196 33.35 7.84 -12.04
N LYS A 197 34.04 6.88 -12.65
CA LYS A 197 33.72 6.40 -14.01
C LYS A 197 32.37 5.67 -14.01
N LYS A 198 31.36 6.30 -14.61
CA LYS A 198 30.05 5.69 -14.88
C LYS A 198 30.18 4.68 -16.01
N TRP A 199 29.63 3.47 -15.85
CA TRP A 199 29.49 2.51 -16.96
C TRP A 199 28.06 1.96 -17.05
N PHE A 200 27.17 2.76 -17.63
CA PHE A 200 25.92 2.28 -18.21
C PHE A 200 25.62 3.13 -19.46
N ASN A 201 25.85 2.54 -20.64
CA ASN A 201 25.39 3.05 -21.92
C ASN A 201 24.48 1.98 -22.54
N LEU A 202 23.19 2.02 -22.20
CA LEU A 202 22.15 1.26 -22.89
C LEU A 202 21.64 2.11 -24.04
N ASN A 203 22.11 1.82 -25.26
CA ASN A 203 21.67 2.51 -26.47
C ASN A 203 20.47 1.77 -27.07
N LEU A 204 19.26 2.13 -26.65
CA LEU A 204 18.02 1.44 -27.07
C LEU A 204 17.49 1.98 -28.40
N ASN A 205 18.21 1.73 -29.49
CA ASN A 205 17.72 1.97 -30.85
C ASN A 205 17.41 0.65 -31.56
N ARG A 206 16.13 0.23 -31.51
CA ARG A 206 15.57 -0.73 -32.47
C ARG A 206 14.12 -0.39 -32.80
N SER A 207 13.93 0.57 -33.70
CA SER A 207 12.68 0.76 -34.43
C SER A 207 12.63 -0.14 -35.66
N ASP A 208 11.41 -0.48 -36.07
CA ASP A 208 10.99 -1.14 -37.32
C ASP A 208 11.40 -2.62 -37.52
N LYS A 209 10.49 -3.51 -37.92
CA LYS A 209 9.56 -3.34 -39.06
C LYS A 209 8.27 -4.17 -38.92
N LYS A 210 7.19 -3.72 -39.57
CA LYS A 210 5.98 -4.51 -39.84
C LYS A 210 6.30 -5.71 -40.76
N GLY A 211 5.56 -6.80 -40.55
CA GLY A 211 5.35 -7.92 -41.47
C GLY A 211 3.99 -8.51 -41.14
#